data_AF-A0A952LGI1-F1
#
_entry.id   AF-A0A952LGI1-F1
#
_cell.length_a   1.000
_cell.length_b   1.000
_cell.length_c   1.000
_cell.angle_alpha   90.00
_cell.angle_beta   90.00
_cell.angle_gamma   90.00
#
_symmetry.space_group_name_H-M   'P 1'
#
loop_
_entity.id
_entity.type
_entity.pdbx_description
1 polymer ?
#
loop_
_entity_poly.entity_id
_entity_poly.type
_entity_poly.pdbx_seq_one_letter_code
_entity_poly.pdbx_strand_id
1 'polypeptide(L)'
;MANPSLKHSIELYSTESPEELIRFLNGLSKPSLISLYIDLLTMYFNDKNSSRLRELTTLWICGFQPNTEKLGYNGYRMDVDTGKRIDCEVKPQNTDSPKKKLTGRGSFNDYTLERFNKDLENNPTILVSGFVGGKLIYVFEFKFECLIKKLKSQLDRKFQDGQRKKGDFVRSASFSFTDYKDCPSLRIAYLRNDWHNFKNYLSRDIIKYFKELKKWTN
;
A
#
# COMPACT_ATOMS: atom_id res chain seq x y z
N MET A 1 16.02 -9.20 -18.99
CA MET A 1 16.01 -8.57 -20.32
C MET A 1 14.60 -8.10 -20.59
N ALA A 2 14.39 -6.85 -20.96
CA ALA A 2 13.05 -6.33 -21.24
C ALA A 2 12.52 -6.97 -22.53
N ASN A 3 11.26 -7.39 -22.52
CA ASN A 3 10.57 -7.94 -23.68
C ASN A 3 10.61 -6.92 -24.85
N PRO A 4 11.19 -7.28 -26.01
CA PRO A 4 11.32 -6.36 -27.14
C PRO A 4 10.00 -5.77 -27.60
N SER A 5 8.91 -6.55 -27.56
CA SER A 5 7.57 -6.08 -27.92
C SER A 5 7.03 -5.05 -26.93
N LEU A 6 7.34 -5.21 -25.63
CA LEU A 6 6.97 -4.21 -24.63
C LEU A 6 7.73 -2.90 -24.85
N LYS A 7 9.04 -2.97 -25.09
CA LYS A 7 9.85 -1.78 -25.39
C LYS A 7 9.28 -1.03 -26.59
N HIS A 8 9.04 -1.74 -27.70
CA HIS A 8 8.53 -1.12 -28.92
C HIS A 8 7.13 -0.53 -28.73
N SER A 9 6.25 -1.19 -27.97
CA SER A 9 4.93 -0.64 -27.65
C SER A 9 5.00 0.65 -26.84
N ILE A 10 5.95 0.74 -25.89
CA ILE A 10 6.17 1.95 -25.10
C ILE A 10 6.70 3.08 -25.99
N GLU A 11 7.64 2.77 -26.90
CA GLU A 11 8.15 3.73 -27.88
C GLU A 11 7.00 4.26 -28.76
N LEU A 12 6.24 3.38 -29.41
CA LEU A 12 5.09 3.76 -30.24
C LEU A 12 4.05 4.58 -29.47
N TYR A 13 3.67 4.16 -28.26
CA TYR A 13 2.72 4.91 -27.42
C TYR A 13 3.22 6.33 -27.08
N SER A 14 4.53 6.50 -26.98
CA SER A 14 5.15 7.74 -26.49
C SER A 14 5.55 8.70 -27.61
N THR A 15 5.83 8.20 -28.82
CA THR A 15 6.38 9.01 -29.93
C THR A 15 5.52 9.03 -31.18
N GLU A 16 4.65 8.04 -31.39
CA GLU A 16 3.87 7.86 -32.62
C GLU A 16 2.38 8.08 -32.42
N SER A 17 1.62 8.03 -33.53
CA SER A 17 0.16 8.13 -33.48
C SER A 17 -0.49 6.87 -32.89
N PRO A 18 -1.71 6.98 -32.30
CA PRO A 18 -2.44 5.82 -31.80
C PRO A 18 -2.65 4.72 -32.84
N GLU A 19 -2.78 5.06 -34.12
CA GLU A 19 -2.97 4.12 -35.22
C GLU A 19 -1.77 3.19 -35.43
N GLU A 20 -0.54 3.72 -35.31
CA GLU A 20 0.68 2.91 -35.44
C GLU A 20 0.82 1.92 -34.29
N LEU A 21 0.51 2.34 -33.07
CA LEU A 21 0.44 1.43 -31.92
C LEU A 21 -0.62 0.35 -32.12
N ILE A 22 -1.83 0.71 -32.56
CA ILE A 22 -2.91 -0.25 -32.82
C ILE A 22 -2.49 -1.25 -33.90
N ARG A 23 -1.86 -0.79 -34.99
CA ARG A 23 -1.36 -1.65 -36.05
C ARG A 23 -0.32 -2.64 -35.54
N PHE A 24 0.64 -2.17 -34.74
CA PHE A 24 1.64 -3.04 -34.12
C PHE A 24 1.00 -4.09 -33.21
N LEU A 25 0.10 -3.68 -32.30
CA LEU A 25 -0.56 -4.58 -31.36
C LEU A 25 -1.44 -5.61 -32.07
N ASN A 26 -2.15 -5.23 -33.13
CA ASN A 26 -2.94 -6.15 -33.96
C ASN A 26 -2.07 -7.18 -34.72
N GLY A 27 -0.81 -6.84 -34.99
CA GLY A 27 0.16 -7.76 -35.59
C GLY A 27 0.75 -8.79 -34.61
N LEU A 28 0.54 -8.62 -33.30
CA LEU A 28 1.07 -9.55 -32.29
C LEU A 28 0.17 -10.77 -32.13
N SER A 29 0.81 -11.92 -31.90
CA SER A 29 0.09 -13.13 -31.49
C SER A 29 -0.55 -12.95 -30.10
N LYS A 30 -1.64 -13.68 -29.82
CA LYS A 30 -2.25 -13.70 -28.48
C LYS A 30 -1.25 -14.02 -27.35
N PRO A 31 -0.36 -15.03 -27.47
CA PRO A 31 0.70 -15.25 -26.48
C PRO A 31 1.63 -14.05 -26.28
N SER A 32 1.99 -13.35 -27.36
CA SER A 32 2.84 -12.15 -27.29
C SER A 32 2.14 -11.01 -26.54
N LEU A 33 0.85 -10.79 -26.79
CA LEU A 33 0.04 -9.80 -26.08
C LEU A 33 -0.09 -10.12 -24.58
N ILE A 34 -0.33 -11.40 -24.24
CA ILE A 34 -0.39 -11.86 -22.84
C ILE A 34 0.95 -11.60 -22.15
N SER A 35 2.06 -11.98 -22.78
CA SER A 35 3.40 -11.76 -22.25
C SER A 35 3.69 -10.28 -22.00
N LEU A 36 3.37 -9.43 -23.00
CA LEU A 36 3.52 -7.99 -22.91
C LEU A 36 2.74 -7.39 -21.74
N TYR A 37 1.47 -7.79 -21.58
CA TYR A 37 0.63 -7.31 -20.49
C TYR A 37 1.15 -7.75 -19.11
N ILE A 38 1.59 -9.00 -18.99
CA ILE A 38 2.20 -9.52 -17.76
C ILE A 38 3.48 -8.75 -17.41
N ASP A 39 4.33 -8.47 -18.39
CA ASP A 39 5.57 -7.71 -18.19
C ASP A 39 5.26 -6.27 -17.75
N LEU A 40 4.27 -5.63 -18.38
CA LEU A 40 3.81 -4.28 -18.02
C LEU A 40 3.33 -4.25 -16.56
N LEU A 41 2.45 -5.19 -16.17
CA LEU A 41 1.99 -5.29 -14.79
C LEU A 41 3.14 -5.55 -13.82
N THR A 42 4.04 -6.47 -14.16
CA THR A 42 5.19 -6.83 -13.32
C THR A 42 6.10 -5.63 -13.09
N MET A 43 6.33 -4.82 -14.12
CA MET A 43 7.11 -3.60 -14.04
C MET A 43 6.48 -2.60 -13.07
N TYR A 44 5.19 -2.26 -13.25
CA TYR A 44 4.53 -1.26 -12.39
C TYR A 44 4.34 -1.74 -10.94
N PHE A 45 3.98 -3.02 -10.74
CA PHE A 45 3.84 -3.56 -9.39
C PHE A 45 5.15 -3.66 -8.62
N ASN A 46 6.30 -3.63 -9.31
CA ASN A 46 7.62 -3.67 -8.69
C ASN A 46 8.39 -2.34 -8.77
N ASP A 47 7.78 -1.29 -9.32
CA ASP A 47 8.37 0.05 -9.30
C ASP A 47 8.61 0.48 -7.84
N LYS A 48 9.86 0.89 -7.56
CA LYS A 48 10.33 1.33 -6.24
C LYS A 48 10.02 2.80 -5.98
N ASN A 49 9.81 3.59 -7.04
CA ASN A 49 9.55 5.02 -6.97
C ASN A 49 8.05 5.34 -6.95
N SER A 50 7.21 4.42 -7.43
CA SER A 50 5.77 4.56 -7.41
C SER A 50 5.10 3.38 -6.72
N SER A 51 4.17 3.68 -5.82
CA SER A 51 3.31 2.69 -5.16
C SER A 51 1.89 2.65 -5.72
N ARG A 52 1.57 3.44 -6.76
CA ARG A 52 0.19 3.70 -7.18
C ARG A 52 -0.63 2.45 -7.44
N LEU A 53 -0.12 1.48 -8.22
CA LEU A 53 -0.88 0.24 -8.48
C LEU A 53 -1.08 -0.60 -7.21
N ARG A 54 -0.10 -0.63 -6.31
CA ARG A 54 -0.20 -1.33 -5.03
C ARG A 54 -1.23 -0.67 -4.13
N GLU A 55 -1.27 0.66 -4.10
CA GLU A 55 -2.29 1.42 -3.37
C GLU A 55 -3.70 1.13 -3.90
N LEU A 56 -3.90 1.24 -5.22
CA LEU A 56 -5.19 0.96 -5.86
C LEU A 56 -5.64 -0.48 -5.60
N THR A 57 -4.73 -1.44 -5.74
CA THR A 57 -5.02 -2.85 -5.47
C THR A 57 -5.49 -3.04 -4.03
N THR A 58 -4.81 -2.43 -3.06
CA THR A 58 -5.20 -2.52 -1.65
C THR A 58 -6.57 -1.90 -1.39
N LEU A 59 -6.88 -0.74 -2.01
CA LEU A 59 -8.19 -0.11 -1.90
C LEU A 59 -9.29 -1.02 -2.43
N TRP A 60 -9.15 -1.52 -3.66
CA TRP A 60 -10.17 -2.34 -4.31
C TRP A 60 -10.40 -3.65 -3.59
N ILE A 61 -9.34 -4.32 -3.12
CA ILE A 61 -9.45 -5.56 -2.34
C ILE A 61 -10.21 -5.32 -1.02
N CYS A 62 -10.08 -4.13 -0.42
CA CYS A 62 -10.76 -3.79 0.83
C CYS A 62 -12.13 -3.12 0.62
N GLY A 63 -12.61 -3.00 -0.62
CA GLY A 63 -13.89 -2.36 -0.95
C GLY A 63 -13.89 -0.83 -0.78
N PHE A 64 -12.73 -0.19 -0.86
CA PHE A 64 -12.60 1.26 -0.88
C PHE A 64 -12.51 1.79 -2.31
N GLN A 65 -13.06 2.98 -2.52
CA GLN A 65 -12.90 3.76 -3.74
C GLN A 65 -11.70 4.72 -3.59
N PRO A 66 -10.90 4.92 -4.65
CA PRO A 66 -9.81 5.89 -4.61
C PRO A 66 -10.34 7.32 -4.59
N ASN A 67 -9.69 8.19 -3.81
CA ASN A 67 -9.86 9.62 -3.99
C ASN A 67 -9.09 10.06 -5.25
N THR A 68 -9.71 10.92 -6.06
CA THR A 68 -9.11 11.49 -7.27
C THR A 68 -8.25 12.72 -6.96
N GLU A 69 -8.48 13.36 -5.82
CA GLU A 69 -7.73 14.54 -5.37
C GLU A 69 -6.32 14.18 -4.89
N LYS A 70 -5.35 15.05 -5.20
CA LYS A 70 -3.92 14.85 -4.89
C LYS A 70 -3.60 15.01 -3.39
N LEU A 71 -4.45 15.71 -2.65
CA LEU A 71 -4.25 16.03 -1.23
C LEU A 71 -5.37 15.38 -0.40
N GLY A 72 -5.00 14.60 0.61
CA GLY A 72 -5.97 13.97 1.51
C GLY A 72 -5.68 12.49 1.73
N TYR A 73 -6.74 11.74 1.98
CA TYR A 73 -6.72 10.30 2.19
C TYR A 73 -6.64 9.54 0.86
N ASN A 74 -6.07 8.34 0.85
CA ASN A 74 -5.93 7.56 -0.39
C ASN A 74 -7.28 7.12 -0.97
N GLY A 75 -8.26 6.86 -0.12
CA GLY A 75 -9.58 6.41 -0.54
C GLY A 75 -10.64 6.54 0.54
N TYR A 76 -11.85 6.12 0.22
CA TYR A 76 -13.00 6.13 1.11
C TYR A 76 -13.98 5.01 0.78
N ARG A 77 -14.86 4.70 1.72
CA ARG A 77 -16.07 3.89 1.49
C ARG A 77 -17.23 4.51 2.25
N MET A 78 -18.45 4.17 1.86
CA MET A 78 -19.65 4.56 2.59
C MET A 78 -19.99 3.46 3.60
N ASP A 79 -20.16 3.85 4.85
CA ASP A 79 -20.75 3.00 5.87
C ASP A 79 -22.22 2.75 5.51
N VAL A 80 -22.61 1.47 5.40
CA VAL A 80 -23.95 1.10 4.91
C VAL A 80 -25.03 1.44 5.92
N ASP A 81 -24.72 1.31 7.22
CA ASP A 81 -25.70 1.49 8.29
C ASP A 81 -25.92 2.98 8.61
N THR A 82 -24.85 3.78 8.60
CA THR A 82 -24.88 5.19 9.00
C THR A 82 -24.87 6.16 7.83
N GLY A 83 -24.60 5.69 6.61
CA GLY A 83 -24.39 6.54 5.43
C GLY A 83 -23.16 7.45 5.53
N LYS A 84 -22.29 7.24 6.53
CA LYS A 84 -21.12 8.09 6.75
C LYS A 84 -19.96 7.68 5.86
N ARG A 85 -19.21 8.67 5.40
CA ARG A 85 -17.94 8.46 4.72
C ARG A 85 -16.88 7.97 5.70
N ILE A 86 -16.22 6.86 5.37
CA ILE A 86 -15.07 6.32 6.09
C ILE A 86 -13.86 6.48 5.18
N ASP A 87 -12.94 7.37 5.53
CA ASP A 87 -11.68 7.53 4.80
C ASP A 87 -10.65 6.46 5.17
N CYS A 88 -9.66 6.27 4.28
CA CYS A 88 -8.52 5.41 4.55
C CYS A 88 -7.17 5.92 4.03
N GLU A 89 -6.11 5.55 4.74
CA GLU A 89 -4.70 5.68 4.36
C GLU A 89 -4.11 4.32 4.01
N VAL A 90 -3.44 4.22 2.87
CA VAL A 90 -2.85 2.99 2.36
C VAL A 90 -1.35 3.05 2.48
N LYS A 91 -0.75 2.05 3.12
CA LYS A 91 0.70 1.93 3.36
C LYS A 91 1.21 0.62 2.75
N PRO A 92 1.53 0.59 1.45
CA PRO A 92 2.04 -0.62 0.81
C PRO A 92 3.53 -0.80 1.05
N GLN A 93 3.93 -2.04 1.35
CA GLN A 93 5.31 -2.48 1.40
C GLN A 93 5.51 -3.54 0.32
N ASN A 94 6.53 -3.38 -0.54
CA ASN A 94 6.93 -4.38 -1.53
C ASN A 94 8.35 -4.88 -1.26
N THR A 95 8.60 -6.16 -1.53
CA THR A 95 9.96 -6.73 -1.50
C THR A 95 10.13 -7.79 -2.58
N ASP A 96 11.31 -7.83 -3.17
CA ASP A 96 11.80 -8.88 -4.06
C ASP A 96 12.84 -9.77 -3.37
N SER A 97 13.21 -9.46 -2.12
CA SER A 97 14.37 -10.04 -1.45
C SER A 97 14.03 -10.56 -0.05
N PRO A 98 14.41 -11.82 0.27
CA PRO A 98 14.21 -12.37 1.62
C PRO A 98 15.07 -11.65 2.69
N LYS A 99 16.08 -10.87 2.28
CA LYS A 99 16.87 -10.01 3.18
C LYS A 99 16.08 -8.77 3.63
N LYS A 100 15.11 -8.32 2.85
CA LYS A 100 14.27 -7.13 3.13
C LYS A 100 12.84 -7.58 3.41
N LYS A 101 12.61 -8.11 4.60
CA LYS A 101 11.33 -8.72 4.96
C LYS A 101 10.20 -7.69 5.07
N LEU A 102 8.98 -8.15 4.81
CA LEU A 102 7.75 -7.45 5.13
C LEU A 102 7.58 -7.44 6.65
N THR A 103 7.38 -6.25 7.21
CA THR A 103 7.30 -6.02 8.66
C THR A 103 5.99 -5.35 9.06
N GLY A 104 5.04 -5.23 8.12
CA GLY A 104 3.79 -4.50 8.34
C GLY A 104 4.06 -3.03 8.64
N ARG A 105 5.12 -2.46 8.06
CA ARG A 105 5.50 -1.07 8.28
C ARG A 105 4.79 -0.13 7.33
N GLY A 106 4.62 1.11 7.79
CA GLY A 106 4.16 2.24 7.00
C GLY A 106 4.79 3.53 7.50
N SER A 107 4.64 4.59 6.71
CA SER A 107 5.03 5.94 7.12
C SER A 107 4.00 6.96 6.67
N PHE A 108 3.89 8.02 7.45
CA PHE A 108 3.33 9.29 7.01
C PHE A 108 4.51 10.18 6.63
N ASN A 109 4.57 10.57 5.36
CA ASN A 109 5.63 11.41 4.84
C ASN A 109 5.28 12.87 5.07
N ASP A 110 6.30 13.68 5.33
CA ASP A 110 6.17 15.12 5.58
C ASP A 110 5.08 15.47 6.60
N TYR A 111 5.06 14.69 7.68
CA TYR A 111 4.00 14.71 8.67
C TYR A 111 4.13 15.88 9.64
N THR A 112 3.02 16.56 9.93
CA THR A 112 2.97 17.76 10.76
C THR A 112 1.99 17.60 11.92
N LEU A 113 2.06 18.51 12.90
CA LEU A 113 1.10 18.54 14.02
C LEU A 113 -0.34 18.78 13.53
N GLU A 114 -0.52 19.63 12.52
CA GLU A 114 -1.83 19.94 11.95
C GLU A 114 -2.44 18.71 11.25
N ARG A 115 -1.62 17.98 10.48
CA ARG A 115 -2.07 16.73 9.86
C ARG A 115 -2.40 15.67 10.91
N PHE A 116 -1.59 15.57 11.96
CA PHE A 116 -1.86 14.65 13.07
C PHE A 116 -3.18 14.95 13.79
N ASN A 117 -3.48 16.22 14.06
CA ASN A 117 -4.75 16.61 14.67
C ASN A 117 -5.94 16.29 13.75
N LYS A 118 -5.81 16.54 12.44
CA LYS A 118 -6.85 16.16 11.46
C LYS A 118 -7.07 14.65 11.43
N ASP A 119 -6.01 13.85 11.47
CA ASP A 119 -6.10 12.40 11.48
C ASP A 119 -6.65 11.87 12.82
N LEU A 120 -6.40 12.57 13.93
CA LEU A 120 -6.98 12.27 15.24
C LEU A 120 -8.50 12.51 15.24
N GLU A 121 -8.95 13.62 14.66
CA GLU A 121 -10.38 13.96 14.54
C GLU A 121 -11.12 13.01 13.58
N ASN A 122 -10.54 12.71 12.42
CA ASN A 122 -11.19 11.88 11.41
C ASN A 122 -11.08 10.37 11.69
N ASN A 123 -10.06 9.95 12.44
CA ASN A 123 -9.73 8.55 12.76
C ASN A 123 -9.82 7.60 11.53
N PRO A 124 -9.06 7.88 10.45
CA PRO A 124 -9.17 7.13 9.21
C PRO A 124 -8.79 5.67 9.40
N THR A 125 -9.26 4.83 8.49
CA THR A 125 -8.86 3.43 8.42
C THR A 125 -7.45 3.32 7.83
N ILE A 126 -6.55 2.58 8.47
CA ILE A 126 -5.20 2.34 7.98
C ILE A 126 -5.15 0.96 7.33
N LEU A 127 -4.73 0.92 6.06
CA LEU A 127 -4.57 -0.27 5.27
C LEU A 127 -3.09 -0.54 5.02
N VAL A 128 -2.53 -1.54 5.69
CA VAL A 128 -1.12 -1.93 5.52
C VAL A 128 -1.04 -3.21 4.70
N SER A 129 -0.53 -3.09 3.48
CA SER A 129 -0.49 -4.20 2.52
C SER A 129 0.94 -4.66 2.24
N GLY A 130 1.17 -5.97 2.28
CA GLY A 130 2.46 -6.57 1.99
C GLY A 130 2.49 -7.27 0.63
N PHE A 131 3.46 -6.92 -0.21
CA PHE A 131 3.68 -7.48 -1.54
C PHE A 131 5.04 -8.18 -1.64
N VAL A 132 5.09 -9.33 -2.32
CA VAL A 132 6.33 -10.01 -2.68
C VAL A 132 6.42 -10.15 -4.20
N GLY A 133 7.41 -9.51 -4.81
CA GLY A 133 7.55 -9.46 -6.27
C GLY A 133 6.30 -8.88 -6.95
N GLY A 134 5.64 -7.91 -6.32
CA GLY A 134 4.41 -7.32 -6.83
C GLY A 134 3.14 -8.13 -6.54
N LYS A 135 3.25 -9.32 -5.96
CA LYS A 135 2.10 -10.15 -5.59
C LYS A 135 1.62 -9.83 -4.18
N LEU A 136 0.33 -9.51 -4.01
CA LEU A 136 -0.26 -9.22 -2.71
C LEU A 136 -0.28 -10.48 -1.82
N ILE A 137 0.24 -10.36 -0.60
CA ILE A 137 0.30 -11.44 0.39
C ILE A 137 -0.73 -11.22 1.50
N TYR A 138 -0.85 -10.00 2.01
CA TYR A 138 -1.79 -9.66 3.07
C TYR A 138 -2.22 -8.20 3.02
N VAL A 139 -3.35 -7.90 3.63
CA VAL A 139 -3.76 -6.55 4.03
C VAL A 139 -4.22 -6.56 5.48
N PHE A 140 -3.54 -5.77 6.32
CA PHE A 140 -4.01 -5.44 7.66
C PHE A 140 -4.85 -4.18 7.61
N GLU A 141 -5.96 -4.20 8.32
CA GLU A 141 -6.88 -3.07 8.47
C GLU A 141 -7.05 -2.77 9.96
N PHE A 142 -6.90 -1.51 10.34
CA PHE A 142 -7.10 -1.03 11.72
C PHE A 142 -7.39 0.48 11.73
N LYS A 143 -7.81 1.04 12.86
CA LYS A 143 -8.08 2.48 13.00
C LYS A 143 -6.84 3.30 13.34
N PHE A 144 -6.78 4.55 12.86
CA PHE A 144 -5.66 5.45 13.10
C PHE A 144 -5.31 5.60 14.59
N GLU A 145 -6.31 5.55 15.46
CA GLU A 145 -6.14 5.61 16.91
C GLU A 145 -5.08 4.64 17.47
N CYS A 146 -4.89 3.48 16.83
CA CYS A 146 -3.87 2.50 17.20
C CYS A 146 -2.44 3.06 17.11
N LEU A 147 -2.21 4.11 16.31
CA LEU A 147 -0.89 4.69 16.06
C LEU A 147 -0.62 5.98 16.83
N ILE A 148 -1.62 6.52 17.55
CA ILE A 148 -1.53 7.84 18.21
C ILE A 148 -0.26 7.94 19.06
N LYS A 149 -0.02 6.98 19.96
CA LYS A 149 1.13 7.00 20.87
C LYS A 149 2.45 7.05 20.10
N LYS A 150 2.58 6.24 19.05
CA LYS A 150 3.79 6.10 18.23
C LYS A 150 4.07 7.34 17.38
N LEU A 151 3.03 7.93 16.79
CA LEU A 151 3.18 9.11 15.94
C LEU A 151 3.41 10.36 16.78
N LYS A 152 2.67 10.52 17.88
CA LYS A 152 2.85 11.62 18.82
C LYS A 152 4.27 11.66 19.38
N SER A 153 4.83 10.53 19.82
CA SER A 153 6.22 10.50 20.31
C SER A 153 7.26 10.93 19.26
N GLN A 154 7.00 10.70 17.97
CA GLN A 154 7.89 11.14 16.90
C GLN A 154 7.75 12.64 16.60
N LEU A 155 6.53 13.16 16.69
CA LEU A 155 6.25 14.59 16.54
C LEU A 155 6.83 15.38 17.71
N ASP A 156 6.58 14.97 18.95
CA ASP A 156 7.08 15.65 20.16
C ASP A 156 8.62 15.70 20.18
N ARG A 157 9.28 14.64 19.70
CA ARG A 157 10.74 14.62 19.56
C ARG A 157 11.25 15.64 18.53
N LYS A 158 10.46 15.95 17.49
CA LYS A 158 10.84 16.88 16.42
C LYS A 158 10.45 18.32 16.76
N PHE A 159 9.30 18.51 17.40
CA PHE A 159 8.66 19.79 17.72
C PHE A 159 8.59 19.94 19.23
N GLN A 160 9.74 20.13 19.87
CA GLN A 160 9.81 20.40 21.30
C GLN A 160 8.92 21.62 21.63
N ASP A 161 8.15 21.52 22.72
CA ASP A 161 7.17 22.52 23.18
C ASP A 161 6.00 22.82 22.23
N GLY A 162 5.73 21.95 21.25
CA GLY A 162 4.57 22.06 20.36
C GLY A 162 4.67 23.20 19.34
N GLN A 163 5.80 23.90 19.30
CA GLN A 163 6.03 24.98 18.35
C GLN A 163 6.64 24.43 17.05
N ARG A 164 5.91 24.62 15.95
CA ARG A 164 6.34 24.25 14.60
C ARG A 164 6.55 25.51 13.78
N LYS A 165 7.72 25.67 13.15
CA LYS A 165 7.92 26.72 12.14
C LYS A 165 7.27 26.29 10.82
N LYS A 166 6.70 27.26 10.10
CA LYS A 166 6.10 27.01 8.78
C LYS A 166 7.15 26.39 7.85
N GLY A 167 6.82 25.23 7.29
CA GLY A 167 7.73 24.47 6.42
C GLY A 167 8.43 23.31 7.12
N ASP A 168 8.40 23.20 8.45
CA ASP A 168 8.96 22.04 9.14
C ASP A 168 8.01 20.84 9.09
N PHE A 169 8.57 19.63 9.04
CA PHE A 169 7.81 18.37 9.08
C PHE A 169 8.70 17.22 9.55
N VAL A 170 8.08 16.15 10.02
CA VAL A 170 8.74 14.85 10.19
C VAL A 170 8.74 14.17 8.83
N ARG A 171 9.93 14.07 8.19
CA ARG A 171 10.08 13.47 6.84
C ARG A 171 9.44 12.08 6.70
N SER A 172 9.49 11.28 7.75
CA SER A 172 8.89 9.95 7.79
C SER A 172 8.49 9.60 9.21
N ALA A 173 7.23 9.87 9.57
CA ALA A 173 6.64 9.38 10.81
C ALA A 173 6.25 7.91 10.61
N SER A 174 7.10 7.01 11.11
CA SER A 174 7.06 5.58 10.75
C SER A 174 6.49 4.70 11.86
N PHE A 175 5.91 3.58 11.46
CA PHE A 175 5.39 2.55 12.34
C PHE A 175 5.60 1.17 11.71
N SER A 176 5.40 0.12 12.50
CA SER A 176 5.58 -1.29 12.14
C SER A 176 4.49 -2.15 12.79
N PHE A 177 4.44 -3.44 12.43
CA PHE A 177 3.44 -4.35 12.99
C PHE A 177 3.42 -4.38 14.52
N THR A 178 4.58 -4.24 15.17
CA THR A 178 4.65 -4.23 16.64
C THR A 178 3.97 -3.02 17.28
N ASP A 179 3.77 -1.92 16.54
CA ASP A 179 3.14 -0.71 17.05
C ASP A 179 1.60 -0.80 17.06
N TYR A 180 0.99 -1.76 16.34
CA TYR A 180 -0.48 -1.91 16.25
C TYR A 180 -1.01 -3.34 16.39
N LYS A 181 -0.14 -4.35 16.57
CA LYS A 181 -0.52 -5.78 16.66
C LYS A 181 -1.56 -6.11 17.73
N ASP A 182 -1.58 -5.35 18.82
CA ASP A 182 -2.48 -5.56 19.97
C ASP A 182 -3.70 -4.62 19.90
N CYS A 183 -3.90 -3.93 18.76
CA CYS A 183 -5.02 -3.01 18.62
C CYS A 183 -6.35 -3.75 18.48
N PRO A 184 -7.40 -3.38 19.24
CA PRO A 184 -8.70 -4.04 19.15
C PRO A 184 -9.35 -3.97 17.76
N SER A 185 -9.07 -2.91 16.99
CA SER A 185 -9.61 -2.75 15.63
C SER A 185 -8.81 -3.48 14.56
N LEU A 186 -7.69 -4.13 14.92
CA LEU A 186 -6.87 -4.86 13.95
C LEU A 186 -7.59 -6.09 13.43
N ARG A 187 -7.74 -6.14 12.11
CA ARG A 187 -8.22 -7.31 11.37
C ARG A 187 -7.37 -7.57 10.14
N ILE A 188 -7.43 -8.80 9.66
CA ILE A 188 -6.90 -9.16 8.34
C ILE A 188 -8.02 -8.99 7.32
N ALA A 189 -7.92 -7.96 6.49
CA ALA A 189 -8.84 -7.74 5.37
C ALA A 189 -8.57 -8.70 4.20
N TYR A 190 -7.31 -9.13 4.04
CA TYR A 190 -6.92 -10.11 3.04
C TYR A 190 -5.71 -10.92 3.51
N LEU A 191 -5.75 -12.23 3.29
CA LEU A 191 -4.59 -13.12 3.42
C LEU A 191 -4.58 -14.08 2.25
N ARG A 192 -3.45 -14.11 1.54
CA ARG A 192 -3.20 -15.07 0.47
C ARG A 192 -3.21 -16.50 1.03
N ASN A 193 -3.95 -17.40 0.38
CA ASN A 193 -4.09 -18.81 0.82
C ASN A 193 -2.76 -19.55 0.96
N ASP A 194 -1.84 -19.32 0.02
CA ASP A 194 -0.52 -19.95 -0.03
C ASP A 194 0.60 -19.07 0.57
N TRP A 195 0.28 -18.17 1.51
CA TRP A 195 1.25 -17.27 2.15
C TRP A 195 2.48 -18.00 2.72
N HIS A 196 2.32 -19.29 3.10
CA HIS A 196 3.39 -20.13 3.61
C HIS A 196 4.59 -20.23 2.65
N ASN A 197 4.34 -20.17 1.34
CA ASN A 197 5.36 -20.17 0.29
C ASN A 197 6.24 -18.91 0.35
N PHE A 198 5.76 -17.86 1.03
CA PHE A 198 6.43 -16.57 1.15
C PHE A 198 7.02 -16.32 2.55
N LYS A 199 7.06 -17.32 3.44
CA LYS A 199 7.57 -17.19 4.82
C LYS A 199 8.93 -16.51 4.92
N ASN A 200 9.84 -16.80 3.99
CA ASN A 200 11.19 -16.22 4.00
C ASN A 200 11.19 -14.69 3.75
N TYR A 201 10.11 -14.15 3.22
CA TYR A 201 9.91 -12.72 2.97
C TYR A 201 9.14 -12.02 4.11
N LEU A 202 8.66 -12.74 5.11
CA LEU A 202 7.85 -12.21 6.21
C LEU A 202 8.67 -12.10 7.50
N SER A 203 8.41 -11.06 8.31
CA SER A 203 8.98 -10.95 9.65
C SER A 203 8.46 -12.08 10.56
N ARG A 204 9.21 -12.37 11.63
CA ARG A 204 8.82 -13.40 12.60
C ARG A 204 7.47 -13.09 13.25
N ASP A 205 7.23 -11.82 13.57
CA ASP A 205 5.98 -11.38 14.22
C ASP A 205 4.76 -11.58 13.31
N ILE A 206 4.88 -11.28 12.01
CA ILE A 206 3.80 -11.51 11.05
C ILE A 206 3.53 -13.00 10.88
N ILE A 207 4.59 -13.82 10.78
CA ILE A 207 4.44 -15.28 10.67
C ILE A 207 3.72 -15.85 11.91
N LYS A 208 4.07 -15.35 13.10
CA LYS A 208 3.43 -15.75 14.35
C LYS A 208 1.95 -15.40 14.33
N TYR A 209 1.63 -14.15 13.99
CA TYR A 209 0.25 -13.67 13.91
C TYR A 209 -0.61 -14.49 12.93
N PHE A 210 -0.10 -14.78 11.73
CA PHE A 210 -0.83 -15.60 10.74
C PHE A 210 -1.07 -17.03 11.19
N LYS A 211 -0.14 -17.62 11.97
CA LYS A 211 -0.32 -18.96 12.54
C LYS A 211 -1.37 -18.98 13.65
N GLU A 212 -1.43 -17.92 14.44
CA GLU A 212 -2.40 -17.81 15.53
C GLU A 212 -3.82 -17.68 14.99
N LEU A 213 -4.05 -16.90 13.93
CA LEU A 213 -5.38 -16.77 13.29
C LEU A 213 -5.96 -18.10 12.78
N LYS A 214 -5.13 -18.99 12.24
CA LYS A 214 -5.58 -20.31 11.76
C LYS A 214 -6.04 -21.25 12.88
N LYS A 215 -5.67 -21.00 14.14
CA LYS A 215 -6.15 -21.79 15.28
C LYS A 215 -7.59 -21.46 15.68
N TRP A 216 -8.15 -20.36 15.16
CA TRP A 216 -9.51 -19.88 15.48
C TRP A 216 -10.50 -20.07 14.32
N THR A 217 -10.04 -20.63 13.20
CA THR A 217 -10.86 -20.89 11.99
C THR A 217 -11.06 -22.38 11.71
N ASN A 218 -10.60 -23.25 12.63
CA ASN A 218 -10.85 -24.69 12.66
C ASN A 218 -11.62 -25.06 13.93
#